data_AF-A0A7W1IHU8-F1
#
_entry.id   AF-A0A7W1IHU8-F1
#
_cell.length_a   1.000
_cell.length_b   1.000
_cell.length_c   1.000
_cell.angle_alpha   90.00
_cell.angle_beta   90.00
_cell.angle_gamma   90.00
#
_symmetry.space_group_name_H-M   'P 1'
#
loop_
_entity.id
_entity.type
_entity.pdbx_description
1 polymer ?
#
loop_
_entity_poly.entity_id
_entity_poly.type
_entity_poly.pdbx_seq_one_letter_code
_entity_poly.pdbx_strand_id
1 'polypeptide(L)'
;MPKSSSPAAPAASPIAPITTVRNCADALFRAAIECCRQHDRAARISAADEPALEHKHLDALCAMCDGSLAELAEAYNTAAADVHPVAADEEWWHRANSLWHASREFARRHAGCEDLSKRLSARRSAEHLGSMQMEYELEASSLLALRHAADSYRKTRPDLAAS
;
A
#
# COMPACT_ATOMS: atom_id res chain seq x y z
N MET A 1 -0.79 -22.09 -56.04
CA MET A 1 -1.17 -21.41 -54.77
C MET A 1 0.10 -21.17 -53.96
N PRO A 2 0.52 -19.93 -53.69
CA PRO A 2 1.66 -19.68 -52.81
C PRO A 2 1.20 -19.59 -51.34
N LYS A 3 1.89 -20.28 -50.44
CA LYS A 3 1.70 -20.22 -48.99
C LYS A 3 2.31 -18.92 -48.45
N SER A 4 1.48 -18.01 -47.94
CA SER A 4 1.94 -16.88 -47.12
C SER A 4 2.55 -17.41 -45.82
N SER A 5 3.83 -17.11 -45.60
CA SER A 5 4.46 -17.24 -44.30
C SER A 5 4.27 -15.92 -43.56
N SER A 6 3.48 -15.93 -42.49
CA SER A 6 3.38 -14.78 -41.57
C SER A 6 4.71 -14.61 -40.81
N PRO A 7 5.18 -13.36 -40.59
CA PRO A 7 6.37 -13.12 -39.78
C PRO A 7 6.05 -13.37 -38.31
N ALA A 8 6.95 -14.08 -37.61
CA ALA A 8 6.89 -14.25 -36.18
C ALA A 8 7.04 -12.88 -35.47
N ALA A 9 6.18 -12.62 -34.49
CA ALA A 9 6.25 -11.44 -33.65
C ALA A 9 7.60 -11.38 -32.90
N PRO A 10 8.22 -10.19 -32.75
CA PRO A 10 9.47 -10.07 -32.04
C PRO A 10 9.26 -10.41 -30.55
N ALA A 11 10.10 -11.29 -30.02
CA ALA A 11 10.12 -11.63 -28.60
C ALA A 11 10.34 -10.35 -27.77
N ALA A 12 9.42 -10.09 -26.83
CA ALA A 12 9.52 -8.96 -25.91
C ALA A 12 10.84 -9.04 -25.13
N SER A 13 11.64 -7.97 -25.14
CA SER A 13 12.92 -7.93 -24.45
C SER A 13 12.73 -7.97 -22.92
N PRO A 14 13.52 -8.76 -22.17
CA PRO A 14 13.39 -8.95 -20.71
C PRO A 14 13.61 -7.69 -19.85
N ILE A 15 14.11 -6.60 -20.45
CA ILE A 15 14.28 -5.28 -19.81
C ILE A 15 12.93 -4.55 -19.62
N ALA A 16 11.94 -4.83 -20.48
CA ALA A 16 10.63 -4.21 -20.38
C ALA A 16 9.83 -4.71 -19.15
N PRO A 17 9.79 -6.03 -18.83
CA PRO A 17 9.16 -6.54 -17.62
C PRO A 17 9.69 -5.92 -16.32
N ILE A 18 11.01 -5.85 -16.14
CA ILE A 18 11.59 -5.36 -14.88
C ILE A 18 11.36 -3.86 -14.67
N THR A 19 11.36 -3.09 -15.76
CA THR A 19 11.05 -1.65 -15.72
C THR A 19 9.58 -1.43 -15.33
N THR A 20 8.66 -2.26 -15.82
CA THR A 20 7.24 -2.22 -15.43
C THR A 20 7.06 -2.52 -13.94
N VAL A 21 7.68 -3.59 -13.43
CA VAL A 21 7.63 -3.93 -11.99
C VAL A 21 8.15 -2.77 -11.14
N ARG A 22 9.27 -2.19 -11.56
CA ARG A 22 9.88 -1.05 -10.89
C ARG A 22 8.96 0.17 -10.87
N ASN A 23 8.31 0.49 -11.98
CA ASN A 23 7.35 1.60 -12.04
C ASN A 23 6.14 1.36 -11.13
N CYS A 24 5.64 0.12 -11.06
CA CYS A 24 4.58 -0.26 -10.13
C CYS A 24 5.04 -0.12 -8.67
N ALA A 25 6.26 -0.53 -8.35
CA ALA A 25 6.84 -0.36 -7.02
C ALA A 25 6.96 1.12 -6.62
N ASP A 26 7.35 1.99 -7.55
CA ASP A 26 7.44 3.44 -7.31
C ASP A 26 6.08 4.11 -7.12
N ALA A 27 5.06 3.63 -7.82
CA ALA A 27 3.69 4.07 -7.62
C ALA A 27 3.18 3.61 -6.25
N LEU A 28 3.39 2.34 -5.90
CA LEU A 28 3.06 1.79 -4.58
C LEU A 28 3.76 2.54 -3.44
N PHE A 29 5.03 2.89 -3.60
CA PHE A 29 5.78 3.69 -2.64
C PHE A 29 5.15 5.06 -2.41
N ARG A 30 4.81 5.79 -3.49
CA ARG A 30 4.16 7.11 -3.37
C ARG A 30 2.81 7.01 -2.66
N ALA A 31 2.02 5.98 -2.95
CA ALA A 31 0.76 5.73 -2.26
C ALA A 31 0.96 5.38 -0.77
N ALA A 32 1.97 4.58 -0.43
CA ALA A 32 2.29 4.22 0.95
C ALA A 32 2.68 5.47 1.78
N ILE A 33 3.53 6.34 1.24
CA ILE A 33 3.90 7.59 1.92
C ILE A 33 2.69 8.49 2.12
N GLU A 34 1.84 8.63 1.11
CA GLU A 34 0.66 9.49 1.18
C GLU A 34 -0.40 8.95 2.18
N CYS A 35 -0.60 7.62 2.20
CA CYS A 35 -1.41 6.92 3.20
C CYS A 35 -0.88 7.19 4.62
N CYS A 36 0.40 6.93 4.89
CA CYS A 36 0.99 7.24 6.20
C CYS A 36 0.84 8.72 6.58
N ARG A 37 1.01 9.64 5.61
CA ARG A 37 0.87 11.08 5.84
C ARG A 37 -0.55 11.48 6.22
N GLN A 38 -1.57 10.89 5.59
CA GLN A 38 -2.97 11.21 5.93
C GLN A 38 -3.34 10.66 7.29
N HIS A 39 -2.93 9.43 7.62
CA HIS A 39 -3.17 8.86 8.94
C HIS A 39 -2.44 9.65 10.06
N ASP A 40 -1.20 10.07 9.84
CA ASP A 40 -0.47 10.98 10.76
C ASP A 40 -1.19 12.33 10.93
N ARG A 41 -1.84 12.82 9.87
CA ARG A 41 -2.62 14.07 9.91
C ARG A 41 -3.93 13.87 10.66
N ALA A 42 -4.66 12.80 10.39
CA ALA A 42 -5.90 12.44 11.06
C ALA A 42 -5.67 12.27 12.57
N ALA A 43 -4.64 11.52 12.98
CA ALA A 43 -4.29 11.33 14.38
C ALA A 43 -3.99 12.64 15.13
N ARG A 44 -3.35 13.62 14.46
CA ARG A 44 -3.08 14.94 15.04
C ARG A 44 -4.34 15.77 15.23
N ILE A 45 -5.28 15.69 14.29
CA ILE A 45 -6.51 16.47 14.33
C ILE A 45 -7.53 15.85 15.28
N SER A 46 -7.63 14.51 15.34
CA SER A 46 -8.47 13.83 16.33
C SER A 46 -8.03 14.06 17.79
N ALA A 47 -6.78 14.48 18.01
CA ALA A 47 -6.29 14.89 19.33
C ALA A 47 -6.67 16.35 19.69
N ALA A 48 -7.13 17.13 18.71
CA ALA A 48 -7.59 18.50 18.89
C ALA A 48 -9.13 18.57 18.89
N ASP A 49 -9.70 19.57 19.57
CA ASP A 49 -11.16 19.76 19.65
C ASP A 49 -11.68 20.48 18.40
N GLU A 50 -11.30 19.97 17.22
CA GLU A 50 -11.54 20.59 15.91
C GLU A 50 -12.96 20.27 15.36
N PRO A 51 -13.50 21.08 14.44
CA PRO A 51 -14.86 20.93 13.93
C PRO A 51 -15.12 19.56 13.28
N ALA A 52 -16.30 18.99 13.52
CA ALA A 52 -16.73 17.69 12.97
C ALA A 52 -16.67 17.60 11.43
N LEU A 53 -16.73 18.73 10.72
CA LEU A 53 -16.59 18.76 9.27
C LEU A 53 -15.16 18.44 8.81
N GLU A 54 -14.15 18.86 9.58
CA GLU A 54 -12.75 18.59 9.28
C GLU A 54 -12.43 17.10 9.45
N HIS A 55 -12.92 16.49 10.54
CA HIS A 55 -12.84 15.04 10.74
C HIS A 55 -13.42 14.28 9.54
N LYS A 56 -14.64 14.63 9.11
CA LYS A 56 -15.28 13.99 7.96
C LYS A 56 -14.45 14.09 6.67
N HIS A 57 -13.81 15.24 6.41
CA HIS A 57 -12.97 15.40 5.23
C HIS A 57 -11.67 14.60 5.32
N LEU A 58 -11.09 14.49 6.51
CA LEU A 58 -9.89 13.68 6.73
C LEU A 58 -10.17 12.20 6.60
N ASP A 59 -11.29 11.72 7.14
CA ASP A 59 -11.72 10.34 6.99
C ASP A 59 -11.86 9.98 5.50
N ALA A 60 -12.48 10.87 4.72
CA ALA A 60 -12.60 10.69 3.27
C ALA A 60 -11.23 10.65 2.56
N LEU A 61 -10.29 11.51 2.97
CA LEU A 61 -8.92 11.50 2.41
C LEU A 61 -8.16 10.22 2.78
N CYS A 62 -8.27 9.74 4.03
CA CYS A 62 -7.67 8.47 4.45
C CYS A 62 -8.23 7.33 3.61
N ALA A 63 -9.57 7.22 3.50
CA ALA A 63 -10.22 6.20 2.70
C ALA A 63 -9.78 6.19 1.22
N MET A 64 -9.61 7.38 0.62
CA MET A 64 -9.07 7.49 -0.74
C MET A 64 -7.63 6.98 -0.85
N CYS A 65 -6.78 7.30 0.13
CA CYS A 65 -5.38 6.86 0.14
C CYS A 65 -5.27 5.35 0.40
N ASP A 66 -6.09 4.81 1.28
CA ASP A 66 -6.13 3.39 1.62
C ASP A 66 -6.61 2.56 0.41
N GLY A 67 -7.62 3.07 -0.31
CA GLY A 67 -8.05 2.50 -1.60
C GLY A 67 -6.93 2.51 -2.65
N SER A 68 -6.26 3.65 -2.84
CA SER A 68 -5.14 3.76 -3.77
C SER A 68 -3.97 2.84 -3.42
N LEU A 69 -3.66 2.70 -2.12
CA LEU A 69 -2.64 1.78 -1.62
C LEU A 69 -2.97 0.33 -1.98
N ALA A 70 -4.22 -0.09 -1.78
CA ALA A 70 -4.67 -1.44 -2.09
C ALA A 70 -4.60 -1.73 -3.61
N GLU A 71 -5.10 -0.82 -4.44
CA GLU A 71 -5.07 -0.95 -5.90
C GLU A 71 -3.63 -1.05 -6.45
N LEU A 72 -2.73 -0.20 -5.96
CA LEU A 72 -1.34 -0.19 -6.39
C LEU A 72 -0.54 -1.38 -5.85
N ALA A 73 -0.91 -1.91 -4.68
CA ALA A 73 -0.34 -3.16 -4.17
C ALA A 73 -0.71 -4.35 -5.06
N GLU A 74 -1.94 -4.38 -5.60
CA GLU A 74 -2.37 -5.42 -6.54
C GLU A 74 -1.72 -5.25 -7.92
N ALA A 75 -1.58 -4.01 -8.39
CA ALA A 75 -0.87 -3.71 -9.63
C ALA A 75 0.60 -4.17 -9.56
N TYR A 76 1.28 -3.94 -8.43
CA TYR A 76 2.63 -4.45 -8.18
C TYR A 76 2.65 -5.98 -8.18
N ASN A 77 1.74 -6.64 -7.45
CA ASN A 77 1.64 -8.10 -7.41
C ASN A 77 1.50 -8.71 -8.82
N THR A 78 0.58 -8.15 -9.61
CA THR A 78 0.34 -8.58 -11.00
C THR A 78 1.59 -8.41 -11.87
N ALA A 79 2.27 -7.27 -11.76
CA ALA A 79 3.49 -7.02 -12.55
C ALA A 79 4.65 -7.92 -12.12
N ALA A 80 4.77 -8.20 -10.82
CA ALA A 80 5.89 -8.93 -10.24
C ALA A 80 5.74 -10.46 -10.28
N ALA A 81 4.53 -10.99 -10.55
CA ALA A 81 4.19 -12.41 -10.44
C ALA A 81 5.19 -13.34 -11.14
N ASP A 82 5.64 -12.98 -12.36
CA ASP A 82 6.53 -13.80 -13.18
C ASP A 82 7.96 -13.25 -13.26
N VAL A 83 8.25 -12.14 -12.57
CA VAL A 83 9.54 -11.46 -12.67
C VAL A 83 10.44 -11.87 -11.51
N HIS A 84 11.59 -12.44 -11.86
CA HIS A 84 12.64 -12.82 -10.91
C HIS A 84 13.90 -12.03 -11.24
N PRO A 85 14.11 -10.87 -10.60
CA PRO A 85 15.30 -10.06 -10.80
C PRO A 85 16.56 -10.82 -10.38
N VAL A 86 17.66 -10.62 -11.12
CA VAL A 86 18.96 -11.25 -10.83
C VAL A 86 20.00 -10.20 -10.48
N ALA A 87 20.91 -10.57 -9.56
CA ALA A 87 22.09 -9.79 -9.19
C ALA A 87 21.77 -8.34 -8.78
N ALA A 88 22.13 -7.35 -9.60
CA ALA A 88 22.04 -5.93 -9.26
C ALA A 88 20.62 -5.44 -8.96
N ASP A 89 19.60 -6.16 -9.44
CA ASP A 89 18.20 -5.80 -9.23
C ASP A 89 17.54 -6.49 -8.02
N GLU A 90 18.26 -7.35 -7.31
CA GLU A 90 17.70 -8.14 -6.23
C GLU A 90 17.40 -7.29 -4.98
N GLU A 91 18.27 -6.33 -4.64
CA GLU A 91 18.11 -5.54 -3.41
C GLU A 91 16.86 -4.66 -3.42
N TRP A 92 16.64 -3.89 -4.49
CA TRP A 92 15.46 -3.02 -4.58
C TRP A 92 14.17 -3.84 -4.66
N TRP A 93 14.22 -5.01 -5.31
CA TRP A 93 13.08 -5.91 -5.44
C TRP A 93 12.67 -6.50 -4.10
N HIS A 94 13.62 -6.95 -3.27
CA HIS A 94 13.31 -7.42 -1.91
C HIS A 94 12.70 -6.34 -1.02
N ARG A 95 13.16 -5.08 -1.16
CA ARG A 95 12.56 -3.93 -0.47
C ARG A 95 11.17 -3.60 -1.01
N ALA A 96 10.95 -3.72 -2.32
CA ALA A 96 9.63 -3.56 -2.94
C ALA A 96 8.65 -4.66 -2.47
N ASN A 97 9.10 -5.91 -2.37
CA ASN A 97 8.32 -7.02 -1.82
C ASN A 97 7.98 -6.79 -0.34
N SER A 98 8.94 -6.29 0.44
CA SER A 98 8.70 -5.92 1.84
C SER A 98 7.64 -4.82 1.97
N LEU A 99 7.72 -3.80 1.11
CA LEU A 99 6.71 -2.74 1.01
C LEU A 99 5.34 -3.30 0.64
N TRP A 100 5.26 -4.15 -0.38
CA TRP A 100 4.03 -4.81 -0.79
C TRP A 100 3.37 -5.63 0.32
N HIS A 101 4.14 -6.43 1.04
CA HIS A 101 3.62 -7.19 2.18
C HIS A 101 3.08 -6.28 3.29
N ALA A 102 3.80 -5.20 3.62
CA ALA A 102 3.36 -4.25 4.63
C ALA A 102 2.08 -3.51 4.19
N SER A 103 1.98 -3.11 2.93
CA SER A 103 0.77 -2.47 2.37
C SER A 103 -0.46 -3.37 2.47
N ARG A 104 -0.32 -4.65 2.12
CA ARG A 104 -1.42 -5.63 2.22
C ARG A 104 -1.83 -5.91 3.65
N GLU A 105 -0.88 -6.00 4.56
CA GLU A 105 -1.16 -6.22 5.98
C GLU A 105 -1.89 -5.02 6.59
N PHE A 106 -1.48 -3.80 6.26
CA PHE A 106 -2.19 -2.59 6.66
C PHE A 106 -3.62 -2.57 6.12
N ALA A 107 -3.81 -2.76 4.82
CA ALA A 107 -5.14 -2.76 4.20
C ALA A 107 -6.08 -3.81 4.84
N ARG A 108 -5.56 -5.00 5.16
CA ARG A 108 -6.31 -6.06 5.84
C ARG A 108 -6.74 -5.66 7.26
N ARG A 109 -5.84 -5.03 8.02
CA ARG A 109 -6.11 -4.58 9.40
C ARG A 109 -7.10 -3.41 9.43
N HIS A 110 -6.93 -2.46 8.53
CA HIS A 110 -7.83 -1.31 8.39
C HIS A 110 -9.25 -1.77 8.06
N ALA A 111 -9.43 -2.68 7.09
CA ALA A 111 -10.73 -3.26 6.78
C ALA A 111 -11.37 -4.00 7.97
N GLY A 112 -10.56 -4.70 8.78
CA GLY A 112 -11.02 -5.36 10.00
C GLY A 112 -11.53 -4.37 11.06
N CYS A 113 -10.83 -3.25 11.25
CA CYS A 113 -11.24 -2.20 12.19
C CYS A 113 -12.54 -1.52 11.76
N GLU A 114 -12.68 -1.23 10.46
CA GLU A 114 -13.92 -0.70 9.88
C GLU A 114 -15.14 -1.61 10.11
N ASP A 115 -14.98 -2.91 9.89
CA ASP A 115 -16.04 -3.89 10.13
C ASP A 115 -16.44 -3.98 11.61
N LEU A 116 -15.47 -3.93 12.52
CA LEU A 116 -15.71 -3.95 13.96
C LEU A 116 -16.37 -2.66 14.46
N SER A 117 -15.95 -1.52 13.92
CA SER A 117 -16.54 -0.21 14.22
C SER A 117 -18.02 -0.16 13.81
N LYS A 118 -18.36 -0.65 12.61
CA LYS A 118 -19.75 -0.80 12.16
C LYS A 118 -20.56 -1.72 13.09
N ARG A 119 -19.99 -2.83 13.55
CA ARG A 119 -20.67 -3.77 14.47
C ARG A 119 -20.87 -3.20 15.88
N LEU A 120 -19.97 -2.35 16.38
CA LEU A 120 -20.10 -1.68 17.68
C LEU A 120 -21.39 -0.86 17.77
N SER A 121 -21.75 -0.18 16.67
CA SER A 121 -22.99 0.60 16.63
C SER A 121 -24.25 -0.27 16.83
N ALA A 122 -24.17 -1.59 16.57
CA ALA A 122 -25.24 -2.54 16.76
C ALA A 122 -25.20 -3.29 18.12
N ARG A 123 -24.02 -3.47 18.74
CA ARG A 123 -23.85 -4.18 20.02
C ARG A 123 -22.74 -3.55 20.86
N ARG A 124 -23.11 -2.90 21.97
CA ARG A 124 -22.15 -2.34 22.94
C ARG A 124 -21.94 -3.30 24.11
N SER A 125 -20.82 -4.02 24.16
CA SER A 125 -20.39 -4.83 25.31
C SER A 125 -18.92 -4.55 25.66
N ALA A 126 -18.52 -4.76 26.91
CA ALA A 126 -17.14 -4.55 27.37
C ALA A 126 -16.12 -5.47 26.65
N GLU A 127 -16.52 -6.71 26.37
CA GLU A 127 -15.73 -7.67 25.59
C GLU A 127 -15.51 -7.20 24.14
N HIS A 128 -16.52 -6.58 23.52
CA HIS A 128 -16.42 -6.00 22.18
C HIS A 128 -15.49 -4.78 22.18
N LEU A 129 -15.54 -3.93 23.20
CA LEU A 129 -14.62 -2.80 23.36
C LEU A 129 -13.16 -3.26 23.52
N GLY A 130 -12.92 -4.32 24.29
CA GLY A 130 -11.58 -4.90 24.44
C GLY A 130 -11.04 -5.48 23.13
N SER A 131 -11.88 -6.20 22.38
CA SER A 131 -11.53 -6.71 21.05
C SER A 131 -11.19 -5.58 20.08
N MET A 132 -11.97 -4.49 20.10
CA MET A 132 -11.71 -3.32 19.25
C MET A 132 -10.39 -2.64 19.58
N GLN A 133 -10.07 -2.47 20.86
CA GLN A 133 -8.80 -1.86 21.26
C GLN A 133 -7.61 -2.64 20.69
N MET A 134 -7.63 -3.97 20.84
CA MET A 134 -6.57 -4.83 20.30
C MET A 134 -6.42 -4.68 18.78
N GLU A 135 -7.53 -4.61 18.05
CA GLU A 135 -7.50 -4.47 16.59
C GLU A 135 -6.96 -3.10 16.14
N TYR A 136 -7.31 -2.01 16.85
CA TYR A 136 -6.70 -0.70 16.61
C TYR A 136 -5.21 -0.66 16.93
N GLU A 137 -4.75 -1.35 17.97
CA GLU A 137 -3.30 -1.49 18.27
C GLU A 137 -2.57 -2.26 17.16
N LEU A 138 -3.22 -3.30 16.61
CA LEU A 138 -2.71 -4.08 15.49
C LEU A 138 -2.70 -3.30 14.16
N GLU A 139 -3.66 -2.41 13.95
CA GLU A 139 -3.70 -1.49 12.80
C GLU A 139 -2.60 -0.42 12.92
N ALA A 140 -2.45 0.21 14.09
CA ALA A 140 -1.37 1.16 14.33
C ALA A 140 0.01 0.53 14.12
N SER A 141 0.17 -0.74 14.54
CA SER A 141 1.39 -1.51 14.33
C SER A 141 1.66 -1.81 12.85
N SER A 142 0.64 -2.12 12.06
CA SER A 142 0.80 -2.37 10.62
C SER A 142 1.10 -1.07 9.85
N LEU A 143 0.52 0.06 10.26
CA LEU A 143 0.85 1.37 9.70
C LEU A 143 2.31 1.77 9.98
N LEU A 144 2.82 1.49 11.18
CA LEU A 144 4.23 1.69 11.51
C LEU A 144 5.14 0.79 10.66
N ALA A 145 4.77 -0.47 10.46
CA ALA A 145 5.50 -1.39 9.60
C ALA A 145 5.53 -0.92 8.13
N LEU A 146 4.40 -0.40 7.62
CA LEU A 146 4.32 0.22 6.30
C LEU A 146 5.30 1.38 6.15
N ARG A 147 5.38 2.25 7.18
CA ARG A 147 6.34 3.37 7.20
C ARG A 147 7.79 2.89 7.12
N HIS A 148 8.16 1.91 7.94
CA HIS A 148 9.52 1.34 7.90
C HIS A 148 9.84 0.69 6.55
N ALA A 149 8.88 0.01 5.93
CA ALA A 149 9.07 -0.59 4.62
C ALA A 149 9.22 0.46 3.52
N ALA A 150 8.41 1.53 3.55
CA ALA A 150 8.51 2.65 2.61
C ALA A 150 9.86 3.38 2.76
N ASP A 151 10.31 3.63 3.99
CA ASP A 151 11.62 4.21 4.26
C ASP A 151 12.77 3.32 3.78
N SER A 152 12.63 2.00 3.92
CA SER A 152 13.59 1.05 3.38
C SER A 152 13.63 1.09 1.85
N TYR A 153 12.47 1.10 1.18
CA TYR A 153 12.39 1.19 -0.28
C TYR A 153 12.96 2.50 -0.81
N ARG A 154 12.67 3.64 -0.16
CA ARG A 154 13.22 4.96 -0.54
C ARG A 154 14.75 4.96 -0.66
N LYS A 155 15.46 4.19 0.18
CA LYS A 155 16.93 4.11 0.13
C LYS A 155 17.49 3.56 -1.19
N THR A 156 16.70 2.82 -1.96
CA THR A 156 17.13 2.35 -3.29
C THR A 156 16.78 3.32 -4.41
N ARG A 157 16.01 4.36 -4.10
CA ARG A 157 15.49 5.35 -5.07
C ARG A 157 15.71 6.78 -4.58
N PRO A 158 16.96 7.28 -4.56
CA PRO A 158 17.27 8.65 -4.13
C PRO A 158 16.51 9.71 -4.93
N ASP A 159 16.21 9.46 -6.21
CA ASP A 159 15.46 10.39 -7.07
C ASP A 159 14.00 10.57 -6.64
N LEU A 160 13.42 9.61 -5.91
CA LEU A 160 12.05 9.70 -5.38
C LEU A 160 11.97 10.41 -4.02
N ALA A 161 13.10 10.80 -3.43
CA ALA A 161 13.15 11.48 -2.15
C ALA A 161 12.80 12.99 -2.22
N ALA A 162 12.69 13.55 -3.43
CA ALA A 162 12.44 14.97 -3.66
C ALA A 162 10.97 15.30 -4.01
N SER A 163 10.07 14.31 -4.02
CA SER A 163 8.63 14.48 -4.27
C SER A 163 7.81 14.40 -2.98
#